data_AF-V5FXT4-F1
#
_entry.id   AF-V5FXT4-F1
#
_cell.length_a   1.000
_cell.length_b   1.000
_cell.length_c   1.000
_cell.angle_alpha   90.00
_cell.angle_beta   90.00
_cell.angle_gamma   90.00
#
_symmetry.space_group_name_H-M   'P 1'
#
loop_
_entity.id
_entity.type
_entity.pdbx_description
1 polymer ?
#
loop_
_entity_poly.entity_id
_entity_poly.type
_entity_poly.pdbx_seq_one_letter_code
_entity_poly.pdbx_strand_id
1 'polypeptide(L)'
;MELVDAERARQLSLFRPLGASYYASSVSVRPEHYEELVNRGWRRSGTLYYKQNLQRSCCPHYTMRLDASEFKPRKDQRKALNRWNKYVLGPEYMRKAARLCPKTREEKKHRKCNFDLLTAIHESEYENVKRPIDPETKRPIEPAHKFEVTTEGDSISQRKFEVFLKYQKEIHKEDESRWKSADFKRFLCSGLKKETANKDGKEQKLGSWHQCYRLDGRLIAVAVLDLLPHGVSSVYIFYDPEFGNWEFGKLSALREIAFALENNYQYYYMGYYIHSCQKMRYKGTYRPQYILDPESYTWDPLDGELSKKLDERPYVSLSRDRKLASQKESNQDAEAPNQGKETEENDEEMSLFDLHMPGVLTVEEVQALDLDHWFLLVHGSFLEMTDLVNWETSDIRNPQSIKGIIAELAAVLGPNIVKNSAVVLFD
;
A
#
# COMPACT_ATOMS: atom_id res chain seq x y z
N MET A 1 12.27 32.40 -16.99
CA MET A 1 13.02 31.44 -16.15
C MET A 1 13.06 31.92 -14.71
N GLU A 2 12.03 31.61 -13.93
CA GLU A 2 12.24 31.49 -12.49
C GLU A 2 13.19 30.31 -12.27
N LEU A 3 14.37 30.56 -11.70
CA LEU A 3 15.26 29.48 -11.29
C LEU A 3 14.55 28.73 -10.17
N VAL A 4 14.20 27.46 -10.39
CA VAL A 4 13.77 26.56 -9.31
C VAL A 4 14.95 26.43 -8.35
N ASP A 5 14.85 27.06 -7.19
CA ASP A 5 15.90 26.95 -6.19
C ASP A 5 16.02 25.52 -5.65
N ALA A 6 17.12 25.24 -4.95
CA ALA A 6 17.40 23.92 -4.43
C ALA A 6 16.38 23.45 -3.38
N GLU A 7 15.63 24.37 -2.75
CA GLU A 7 14.62 24.04 -1.76
C GLU A 7 13.33 23.58 -2.43
N ARG A 8 12.83 24.35 -3.41
CA ARG A 8 11.68 23.98 -4.24
C ARG A 8 11.94 22.69 -5.01
N ALA A 9 13.14 22.52 -5.58
CA ALA A 9 13.54 21.28 -6.26
C ALA A 9 13.43 20.02 -5.37
N ARG A 10 13.77 20.13 -4.07
CA ARG A 10 13.71 19.01 -3.11
C ARG A 10 12.29 18.64 -2.69
N GLN A 11 11.31 19.52 -2.96
CA GLN A 11 9.90 19.32 -2.65
C GLN A 11 9.13 18.70 -3.83
N LEU A 12 9.69 18.69 -5.03
CA LEU A 12 9.07 18.10 -6.21
C LEU A 12 9.18 16.56 -6.19
N SER A 13 8.11 15.89 -6.61
CA SER A 13 8.17 14.47 -7.00
C SER A 13 8.47 14.35 -8.49
N LEU A 14 9.29 13.38 -8.87
CA LEU A 14 9.80 13.23 -10.23
C LEU A 14 9.18 12.02 -10.90
N PHE A 15 8.45 12.21 -12.00
CA PHE A 15 7.80 11.13 -12.73
C PHE A 15 8.36 11.00 -14.15
N ARG A 16 8.55 9.76 -14.59
CA ARG A 16 8.99 9.41 -15.94
C ARG A 16 7.94 8.50 -16.58
N PRO A 17 7.38 8.87 -17.73
CA PRO A 17 6.44 8.00 -18.43
C PRO A 17 7.14 6.74 -18.94
N LEU A 18 6.44 5.60 -18.93
CA LEU A 18 6.92 4.33 -19.48
C LEU A 18 5.83 3.76 -20.42
N GLY A 19 6.04 3.88 -21.75
CA GLY A 19 4.98 3.65 -22.75
C GLY A 19 3.86 4.70 -22.64
N ALA A 20 2.82 4.64 -23.47
CA ALA A 20 1.66 5.58 -23.52
C ALA A 20 0.72 5.52 -22.26
N SER A 21 1.34 5.43 -21.09
CA SER A 21 0.85 5.44 -19.71
C SER A 21 -0.14 4.37 -19.24
N TYR A 22 0.43 3.32 -18.63
CA TYR A 22 -0.16 2.46 -17.59
C TYR A 22 0.82 2.14 -16.45
N TYR A 23 2.07 2.51 -16.70
CA TYR A 23 3.21 2.44 -15.81
C TYR A 23 3.91 3.80 -15.84
N ALA A 24 4.50 4.17 -14.73
CA ALA A 24 5.42 5.29 -14.62
C ALA A 24 6.60 4.84 -13.79
N SER A 25 7.79 5.36 -14.06
CA SER A 25 8.89 5.25 -13.10
C SER A 25 9.04 6.55 -12.34
N SER A 26 9.53 6.49 -11.11
CA SER A 26 9.87 7.68 -10.36
C SER A 26 11.23 7.53 -9.69
N VAL A 27 11.99 8.62 -9.73
CA VAL A 27 13.28 8.74 -9.05
C VAL A 27 13.09 9.13 -7.58
N SER A 28 12.04 9.89 -7.27
CA SER A 28 11.72 10.35 -5.92
C SER A 28 10.25 10.75 -5.84
N VAL A 29 9.49 10.12 -4.94
CA VAL A 29 8.09 10.47 -4.63
C VAL A 29 7.97 10.81 -3.15
N ARG A 30 7.29 11.92 -2.87
CA ARG A 30 6.91 12.30 -1.50
C ARG A 30 5.78 11.40 -0.97
N PRO A 31 5.78 11.04 0.32
CA PRO A 31 4.73 10.21 0.90
C PRO A 31 3.30 10.72 0.66
N GLU A 32 3.12 12.03 0.70
CA GLU A 32 1.84 12.70 0.40
C GLU A 32 1.37 12.47 -1.04
N HIS A 33 2.26 12.64 -2.02
CA HIS A 33 1.92 12.38 -3.43
C HIS A 33 1.66 10.90 -3.67
N TYR A 34 2.38 10.00 -3.01
CA TYR A 34 2.07 8.57 -3.15
C TYR A 34 0.72 8.20 -2.52
N GLU A 35 0.31 8.83 -1.42
CA GLU A 35 -1.04 8.63 -0.87
C GLU A 35 -2.13 9.06 -1.85
N GLU A 36 -1.95 10.20 -2.51
CA GLU A 36 -2.86 10.65 -3.58
C GLU A 36 -2.90 9.65 -4.74
N LEU A 37 -1.75 9.12 -5.16
CA LEU A 37 -1.69 8.08 -6.19
C LEU A 37 -2.43 6.80 -5.74
N VAL A 38 -2.22 6.34 -4.50
CA VAL A 38 -2.94 5.18 -3.93
C VAL A 38 -4.45 5.42 -3.93
N ASN A 39 -4.89 6.63 -3.57
CA ASN A 39 -6.29 7.07 -3.60
C ASN A 39 -6.85 7.23 -5.03
N ARG A 40 -6.01 7.12 -6.06
CA ARG A 40 -6.40 7.07 -7.47
C ARG A 40 -6.15 5.70 -8.13
N GLY A 41 -5.88 4.68 -7.30
CA GLY A 41 -5.76 3.28 -7.72
C GLY A 41 -4.34 2.81 -8.08
N TRP A 42 -3.34 3.68 -7.94
CA TRP A 42 -1.95 3.34 -8.24
C TRP A 42 -1.31 2.45 -7.15
N ARG A 43 -0.32 1.66 -7.55
CA ARG A 43 0.62 0.98 -6.66
C ARG A 43 2.03 1.11 -7.18
N ARG A 44 3.00 0.68 -6.36
CA ARG A 44 4.40 0.68 -6.73
C ARG A 44 5.11 -0.62 -6.35
N SER A 45 6.25 -0.83 -7.01
CA SER A 45 7.23 -1.87 -6.75
C SER A 45 8.61 -1.25 -6.95
N GLY A 46 9.24 -0.85 -5.84
CA GLY A 46 10.42 0.01 -5.90
C GLY A 46 10.10 1.36 -6.54
N THR A 47 10.85 1.70 -7.59
CA THR A 47 10.69 2.92 -8.39
C THR A 47 9.65 2.80 -9.51
N LEU A 48 9.09 1.62 -9.76
CA LEU A 48 8.05 1.40 -10.76
C LEU A 48 6.67 1.61 -10.13
N TYR A 49 5.86 2.48 -10.72
CA TYR A 49 4.49 2.79 -10.36
C TYR A 49 3.58 2.31 -11.47
N TYR A 50 2.39 1.82 -11.11
CA TYR A 50 1.46 1.24 -12.08
C TYR A 50 0.02 1.43 -11.62
N LYS A 51 -0.87 1.66 -12.58
CA LYS A 51 -2.32 1.76 -12.35
C LYS A 51 -3.00 0.84 -13.35
N GLN A 52 -3.89 -0.02 -12.86
CA GLN A 52 -4.61 -0.95 -13.72
C GLN A 52 -5.92 -0.35 -14.26
N ASN A 53 -6.23 -0.57 -15.54
CA ASN A 53 -7.52 -0.51 -16.22
C ASN A 53 -8.28 -1.75 -15.81
N LEU A 54 -9.01 -1.58 -14.72
CA LEU A 54 -9.82 -2.64 -14.13
C LEU A 54 -10.92 -3.14 -15.08
N GLN A 55 -11.37 -2.34 -16.05
CA GLN A 55 -12.42 -2.74 -16.99
C GLN A 55 -11.92 -3.76 -18.00
N ARG A 56 -10.70 -3.60 -18.52
CA ARG A 56 -10.06 -4.54 -19.46
C ARG A 56 -9.28 -5.68 -18.78
N SER A 57 -9.13 -5.63 -17.46
CA SER A 57 -8.41 -6.66 -16.70
C SER A 57 -9.27 -7.92 -16.51
N CYS A 58 -8.74 -9.10 -16.83
CA CYS A 58 -9.42 -10.38 -16.59
C CYS A 58 -9.76 -10.63 -15.09
N CYS A 59 -8.99 -9.99 -14.20
CA CYS A 59 -9.16 -10.05 -12.75
C CYS A 59 -8.97 -8.64 -12.18
N PRO A 60 -10.04 -7.87 -11.92
CA PRO A 60 -9.90 -6.47 -11.48
C PRO A 60 -9.21 -6.33 -10.12
N HIS A 61 -8.20 -5.46 -10.07
CA HIS A 61 -7.36 -5.20 -8.89
C HIS A 61 -7.86 -3.98 -8.12
N TYR A 62 -8.83 -4.19 -7.23
CA TYR A 62 -9.37 -3.11 -6.42
C TYR A 62 -8.40 -2.65 -5.35
N THR A 63 -8.26 -1.34 -5.19
CA THR A 63 -7.57 -0.77 -4.04
C THR A 63 -8.45 -0.89 -2.81
N MET A 64 -7.89 -1.33 -1.68
CA MET A 64 -8.66 -1.47 -0.45
C MET A 64 -7.94 -0.86 0.76
N ARG A 65 -8.74 -0.32 1.69
CA ARG A 65 -8.28 0.19 2.98
C ARG A 65 -9.27 -0.12 4.10
N LEU A 66 -8.81 -0.07 5.33
CA LEU A 66 -9.67 -0.04 6.52
C LEU A 66 -9.29 1.14 7.41
N ASP A 67 -10.24 1.62 8.20
CA ASP A 67 -9.95 2.55 9.31
C ASP A 67 -9.45 1.74 10.52
N ALA A 68 -8.24 2.06 10.98
CA ALA A 68 -7.58 1.33 12.05
C ALA A 68 -8.37 1.41 13.38
N SER A 69 -9.06 2.52 13.63
CA SER A 69 -9.85 2.76 14.85
C SER A 69 -11.15 1.95 14.88
N GLU A 70 -11.70 1.61 13.73
CA GLU A 70 -12.92 0.82 13.61
C GLU A 70 -12.66 -0.69 13.54
N PHE A 71 -11.39 -1.09 13.36
CA PHE A 71 -11.00 -2.47 13.12
C PHE A 71 -11.37 -3.40 14.29
N LYS A 72 -12.02 -4.52 13.96
CA LYS A 72 -12.41 -5.55 14.95
C LYS A 72 -11.81 -6.91 14.59
N PRO A 73 -10.78 -7.38 15.33
CA PRO A 73 -10.14 -8.67 15.05
C PRO A 73 -11.12 -9.85 15.13
N ARG A 74 -11.16 -10.69 14.10
CA ARG A 74 -11.97 -11.92 14.04
C ARG A 74 -11.39 -13.03 14.93
N LYS A 75 -12.21 -14.05 15.21
CA LYS A 75 -11.83 -15.18 16.07
C LYS A 75 -10.56 -15.89 15.61
N ASP A 76 -10.38 -16.08 14.31
CA ASP A 76 -9.20 -16.73 13.72
C ASP A 76 -7.95 -15.83 13.81
N GLN A 77 -8.08 -14.53 13.57
CA GLN A 77 -7.00 -13.54 13.77
C GLN A 77 -6.55 -13.50 15.23
N ARG A 78 -7.50 -13.44 16.17
CA ARG A 78 -7.22 -13.52 17.62
C ARG A 78 -6.54 -14.84 17.99
N LYS A 79 -6.94 -15.96 17.37
CA LYS A 79 -6.31 -17.27 17.60
C LYS A 79 -4.86 -17.28 17.11
N ALA A 80 -4.58 -16.75 15.92
CA ALA A 80 -3.22 -16.67 15.39
C ALA A 80 -2.29 -15.92 16.36
N LEU A 81 -2.70 -14.72 16.79
CA LEU A 81 -1.94 -13.91 17.74
C LEU A 81 -1.75 -14.61 19.10
N ASN A 82 -2.83 -15.15 19.69
CA ASN A 82 -2.73 -15.86 20.96
C ASN A 82 -1.85 -17.12 20.88
N ARG A 83 -1.81 -17.80 19.74
CA ARG A 83 -0.90 -18.94 19.53
C ARG A 83 0.56 -18.47 19.52
N TRP A 84 0.86 -17.39 18.80
CA TRP A 84 2.19 -16.78 18.77
C TRP A 84 2.64 -16.35 20.18
N ASN A 85 1.79 -15.62 20.90
CA ASN A 85 2.12 -15.16 22.26
C ASN A 85 2.45 -16.34 23.19
N LYS A 86 1.66 -17.42 23.15
CA LYS A 86 1.91 -18.62 23.97
C LYS A 86 3.22 -19.31 23.64
N TYR A 87 3.59 -19.33 22.36
CA TYR A 87 4.85 -19.91 21.90
C TYR A 87 6.04 -19.11 22.42
N VAL A 88 6.04 -17.79 22.18
CA VAL A 88 7.10 -16.90 22.63
C VAL A 88 7.25 -16.91 24.16
N LEU A 89 6.13 -16.76 24.88
CA LEU A 89 6.17 -16.73 26.35
C LEU A 89 6.53 -18.09 26.93
N GLY A 90 5.98 -19.18 26.40
CA GLY A 90 6.24 -20.53 26.86
C GLY A 90 5.50 -20.92 28.17
N PRO A 91 5.28 -22.22 28.38
CA PRO A 91 4.45 -22.72 29.49
C PRO A 91 5.08 -22.51 30.87
N GLU A 92 6.41 -22.52 30.98
CA GLU A 92 7.08 -22.31 32.26
C GLU A 92 6.92 -20.87 32.75
N TYR A 93 7.26 -19.89 31.91
CA TYR A 93 7.06 -18.48 32.20
C TYR A 93 5.59 -18.20 32.53
N MET A 94 4.64 -18.66 31.71
CA MET A 94 3.22 -18.40 31.94
C MET A 94 2.74 -18.92 33.31
N ARG A 95 3.21 -20.10 33.74
CA ARG A 95 2.90 -20.65 35.07
C ARG A 95 3.48 -19.78 36.20
N LYS A 96 4.77 -19.42 36.09
CA LYS A 96 5.45 -18.59 37.10
C LYS A 96 4.87 -17.18 37.16
N ALA A 97 4.63 -16.54 36.01
CA ALA A 97 4.03 -15.22 35.91
C ALA A 97 2.61 -15.19 36.50
N ALA A 98 1.81 -16.24 36.30
CA ALA A 98 0.48 -16.34 36.93
C ALA A 98 0.53 -16.41 38.47
N ARG A 99 1.60 -17.00 39.03
CA ARG A 99 1.85 -17.08 40.48
C ARG A 99 2.41 -15.76 41.04
N LEU A 100 3.39 -15.16 40.35
CA LEU A 100 4.16 -14.01 40.83
C LEU A 100 3.50 -12.65 40.51
N CYS A 101 2.69 -12.59 39.46
CA CYS A 101 1.96 -11.40 39.03
C CYS A 101 0.50 -11.77 38.75
N PRO A 102 -0.27 -12.16 39.77
CA PRO A 102 -1.65 -12.57 39.59
C PRO A 102 -2.49 -11.39 39.08
N LYS A 103 -3.21 -11.63 37.99
CA LYS A 103 -4.19 -10.66 37.46
C LYS A 103 -5.39 -10.54 38.41
N THR A 104 -5.89 -9.33 38.59
CA THR A 104 -7.08 -9.06 39.41
C THR A 104 -8.32 -9.74 38.81
N ARG A 105 -9.40 -9.85 39.61
CA ARG A 105 -10.65 -10.44 39.14
C ARG A 105 -11.25 -9.60 38.01
N GLU A 106 -11.12 -8.28 38.12
CA GLU A 106 -11.58 -7.28 37.17
C GLU A 106 -10.83 -7.42 35.85
N GLU A 107 -9.50 -7.54 35.87
CA GLU A 107 -8.68 -7.76 34.67
C GLU A 107 -9.02 -9.08 33.96
N LYS A 108 -9.22 -10.16 34.74
CA LYS A 108 -9.63 -11.46 34.19
C LYS A 108 -11.01 -11.40 33.54
N LYS A 109 -11.97 -10.70 34.16
CA LYS A 109 -13.31 -10.48 33.60
C LYS A 109 -13.24 -9.64 32.33
N HIS A 110 -12.47 -8.56 32.35
CA HIS A 110 -12.29 -7.67 31.20
C HIS A 110 -11.72 -8.42 30.00
N ARG A 111 -10.62 -9.17 30.16
CA ARG A 111 -10.02 -9.97 29.07
C ARG A 111 -10.93 -11.07 28.52
N LYS A 112 -11.91 -11.54 29.30
CA LYS A 112 -12.89 -12.53 28.82
C LYS A 112 -13.95 -11.89 27.93
N CYS A 113 -14.35 -10.67 28.24
CA CYS A 113 -15.42 -9.95 27.54
C CYS A 113 -14.90 -9.11 26.36
N ASN A 114 -13.70 -8.57 26.47
CA ASN A 114 -13.12 -7.62 25.53
C ASN A 114 -11.77 -8.13 25.02
N PHE A 115 -11.57 -8.03 23.71
CA PHE A 115 -10.27 -8.23 23.09
C PHE A 115 -9.65 -6.86 22.80
N ASP A 116 -8.61 -6.52 23.55
CA ASP A 116 -7.81 -5.33 23.29
C ASP A 116 -6.63 -5.71 22.37
N LEU A 117 -6.64 -5.15 21.15
CA LEU A 117 -5.64 -5.44 20.13
C LEU A 117 -4.24 -4.99 20.57
N LEU A 118 -4.11 -3.78 21.10
CA LEU A 118 -2.80 -3.20 21.44
C LEU A 118 -2.12 -4.02 22.54
N THR A 119 -2.84 -4.30 23.63
CA THR A 119 -2.33 -5.18 24.70
C THR A 119 -1.95 -6.56 24.17
N ALA A 120 -2.77 -7.17 23.31
CA ALA A 120 -2.51 -8.51 22.80
C ALA A 120 -1.30 -8.57 21.87
N ILE A 121 -1.09 -7.53 21.06
CA ILE A 121 0.04 -7.43 20.12
C ILE A 121 1.37 -7.31 20.86
N HIS A 122 1.42 -6.49 21.90
CA HIS A 122 2.64 -6.25 22.67
C HIS A 122 2.93 -7.30 23.73
N GLU A 123 1.98 -8.21 24.03
CA GLU A 123 2.07 -9.16 25.14
C GLU A 123 3.33 -10.05 25.09
N SER A 124 3.80 -10.41 23.90
CA SER A 124 5.01 -11.22 23.71
C SER A 124 6.25 -10.42 23.32
N GLU A 125 6.14 -9.11 23.10
CA GLU A 125 7.31 -8.28 22.78
C GLU A 125 8.17 -8.11 24.04
N TYR A 126 9.44 -8.47 23.94
CA TYR A 126 10.33 -8.67 25.08
C TYR A 126 10.45 -7.45 26.00
N GLU A 127 10.38 -6.23 25.46
CA GLU A 127 10.40 -5.00 26.26
C GLU A 127 9.18 -4.87 27.20
N ASN A 128 8.05 -5.45 26.81
CA ASN A 128 6.78 -5.37 27.54
C ASN A 128 6.53 -6.59 28.45
N VAL A 129 7.32 -7.66 28.30
CA VAL A 129 7.20 -8.86 29.13
C VAL A 129 7.61 -8.56 30.57
N LYS A 130 6.71 -8.79 31.53
CA LYS A 130 7.00 -8.63 32.96
C LYS A 130 7.95 -9.73 33.44
N ARG A 131 9.08 -9.36 34.03
CA ARG A 131 10.10 -10.31 34.52
C ARG A 131 10.37 -10.14 36.03
N PRO A 132 9.39 -10.46 36.91
CA PRO A 132 9.61 -10.42 38.35
C PRO A 132 10.70 -11.42 38.77
N ILE A 133 11.37 -11.14 39.89
CA ILE A 133 12.37 -12.04 40.47
C ILE A 133 11.66 -13.28 41.04
N ASP A 134 12.09 -14.46 40.61
CA ASP A 134 11.64 -15.74 41.14
C ASP A 134 12.19 -15.93 42.57
N PRO A 135 11.32 -16.11 43.60
CA PRO A 135 11.77 -16.31 44.98
C PRO A 135 12.70 -17.50 45.17
N GLU A 136 12.59 -18.53 44.33
CA GLU A 136 13.36 -19.78 44.41
C GLU A 136 14.74 -19.63 43.77
N THR A 137 14.82 -19.04 42.57
CA THR A 137 16.09 -18.93 41.82
C THR A 137 16.84 -17.61 42.05
N LYS A 138 16.18 -16.62 42.68
CA LYS A 138 16.68 -15.24 42.85
C LYS A 138 17.04 -14.53 41.53
N ARG A 139 16.52 -15.02 40.40
CA ARG A 139 16.70 -14.43 39.07
C ARG A 139 15.36 -14.00 38.48
N PRO A 140 15.33 -13.02 37.56
CA PRO A 140 14.12 -12.70 36.80
C PRO A 140 13.61 -13.94 36.06
N ILE A 141 12.29 -14.14 36.05
CA ILE A 141 11.70 -15.13 35.13
C ILE A 141 11.83 -14.63 33.69
N GLU A 142 12.20 -15.50 32.77
CA GLU A 142 12.35 -15.19 31.35
C GLU A 142 11.29 -15.91 30.50
N PRO A 143 10.80 -15.31 29.40
CA PRO A 143 9.99 -16.03 28.43
C PRO A 143 10.83 -17.11 27.74
N ALA A 144 10.17 -18.08 27.10
CA ALA A 144 10.85 -19.12 26.33
C ALA A 144 11.68 -18.56 25.17
N HIS A 145 11.23 -17.44 24.59
CA HIS A 145 11.91 -16.75 23.51
C HIS A 145 11.92 -15.22 23.71
N LYS A 146 12.99 -14.58 23.25
CA LYS A 146 13.12 -13.13 23.15
C LYS A 146 12.59 -12.65 21.81
N PHE A 147 11.35 -12.15 21.78
CA PHE A 147 10.72 -11.64 20.57
C PHE A 147 10.77 -10.10 20.52
N GLU A 148 11.25 -9.54 19.42
CA GLU A 148 11.46 -8.11 19.24
C GLU A 148 10.94 -7.65 17.87
N VAL A 149 10.23 -6.54 17.83
CA VAL A 149 9.76 -5.91 16.59
C VAL A 149 10.31 -4.50 16.52
N THR A 150 11.09 -4.21 15.48
CA THR A 150 11.72 -2.90 15.28
C THR A 150 11.30 -2.29 13.96
N THR A 151 11.14 -0.97 13.92
CA THR A 151 10.93 -0.22 12.66
C THR A 151 12.26 0.37 12.21
N GLU A 152 12.78 -0.16 11.11
CA GLU A 152 14.09 0.18 10.56
C GLU A 152 13.94 0.85 9.20
N GLY A 153 14.97 1.58 8.77
CA GLY A 153 15.01 2.08 7.39
C GLY A 153 14.91 0.93 6.38
N ASP A 154 14.40 1.27 5.20
CA ASP A 154 14.33 0.42 4.01
C ASP A 154 15.69 0.03 3.41
N SER A 155 16.81 0.28 4.11
CA SER A 155 18.14 -0.08 3.62
C SER A 155 18.31 -1.60 3.50
N ILE A 156 19.12 -1.97 2.51
CA ILE A 156 19.56 -3.34 2.32
C ILE A 156 20.39 -3.81 3.52
N SER A 157 20.17 -5.05 3.94
CA SER A 157 21.06 -5.75 4.87
C SER A 157 21.19 -7.19 4.46
N GLN A 158 22.34 -7.79 4.74
CA GLN A 158 22.61 -9.19 4.45
C GLN A 158 21.54 -10.11 5.06
N ARG A 159 21.17 -9.89 6.32
CA ARG A 159 20.13 -10.67 7.00
C ARG A 159 18.75 -10.53 6.35
N LYS A 160 18.36 -9.32 5.93
CA LYS A 160 17.08 -9.12 5.22
C LYS A 160 17.08 -9.89 3.89
N PHE A 161 18.18 -9.81 3.15
CA PHE A 161 18.32 -10.49 1.86
C PHE A 161 18.30 -12.02 2.00
N GLU A 162 18.95 -12.59 3.02
CA GLU A 162 18.92 -14.03 3.29
C GLU A 162 17.52 -14.56 3.58
N VAL A 163 16.73 -13.85 4.42
CA VAL A 163 15.33 -14.24 4.70
C VAL A 163 14.49 -14.13 3.42
N PHE A 164 14.71 -13.10 2.60
CA PHE A 164 14.05 -12.94 1.31
C PHE A 164 14.34 -14.10 0.35
N LEU A 165 15.60 -14.50 0.19
CA LEU A 165 15.99 -15.63 -0.67
C LEU A 165 15.32 -16.93 -0.25
N LYS A 166 15.36 -17.25 1.05
CA LYS A 166 14.67 -18.43 1.60
C LYS A 166 13.17 -18.40 1.28
N TYR A 167 12.54 -17.23 1.46
CA TYR A 167 11.12 -17.05 1.17
C TYR A 167 10.81 -17.26 -0.31
N GLN A 168 11.59 -16.68 -1.22
CA GLN A 168 11.37 -16.83 -2.67
C GLN A 168 11.51 -18.28 -3.12
N LYS A 169 12.50 -18.99 -2.61
CA LYS A 169 12.69 -20.42 -2.89
C LYS A 169 11.56 -21.28 -2.39
N GLU A 170 11.20 -21.17 -1.11
CA GLU A 170 10.26 -22.12 -0.52
C GLU A 170 8.81 -21.79 -0.84
N ILE A 171 8.45 -20.50 -0.90
CA ILE A 171 7.06 -20.07 -1.08
C ILE A 171 6.73 -19.80 -2.54
N HIS A 172 7.61 -19.13 -3.29
CA HIS A 172 7.39 -18.81 -4.71
C HIS A 172 8.01 -19.82 -5.67
N LYS A 173 8.78 -20.80 -5.17
CA LYS A 173 9.43 -21.85 -5.97
C LYS A 173 10.38 -21.29 -7.04
N GLU A 174 10.98 -20.14 -6.74
CA GLU A 174 11.97 -19.50 -7.60
C GLU A 174 13.39 -19.91 -7.20
N ASP A 175 14.29 -20.00 -8.19
CA ASP A 175 15.70 -20.32 -7.93
C ASP A 175 16.41 -19.13 -7.26
N GLU A 176 17.21 -19.38 -6.23
CA GLU A 176 17.98 -18.35 -5.52
C GLU A 176 18.95 -17.60 -6.45
N SER A 177 19.49 -18.27 -7.49
CA SER A 177 20.40 -17.67 -8.47
C SER A 177 19.75 -16.58 -9.32
N ARG A 178 18.43 -16.54 -9.39
CA ARG A 178 17.67 -15.48 -10.07
C ARG A 178 17.78 -14.15 -9.34
N TRP A 179 17.99 -14.19 -8.03
CA TRP A 179 17.91 -13.00 -7.18
C TRP A 179 19.29 -12.48 -6.81
N LYS A 180 19.64 -11.32 -7.35
CA LYS A 180 20.83 -10.58 -6.91
C LYS A 180 20.45 -9.54 -5.87
N SER A 181 21.44 -9.16 -5.06
CA SER A 181 21.32 -8.09 -4.07
C SER A 181 20.81 -6.77 -4.69
N ALA A 182 21.21 -6.46 -5.93
CA ALA A 182 20.71 -5.31 -6.68
C ALA A 182 19.21 -5.39 -7.00
N ASP A 183 18.68 -6.57 -7.33
CA ASP A 183 17.26 -6.77 -7.61
C ASP A 183 16.43 -6.64 -6.34
N PHE A 184 16.89 -7.21 -5.23
CA PHE A 184 16.28 -6.99 -3.91
C PHE A 184 16.29 -5.51 -3.53
N LYS A 185 17.40 -4.80 -3.76
CA LYS A 185 17.50 -3.36 -3.49
C LYS A 185 16.48 -2.57 -4.31
N ARG A 186 16.40 -2.84 -5.62
CA ARG A 186 15.45 -2.18 -6.52
C ARG A 186 14.01 -2.48 -6.11
N PHE A 187 13.72 -3.71 -5.72
CA PHE A 187 12.36 -4.14 -5.39
C PHE A 187 11.86 -3.62 -4.04
N LEU A 188 12.66 -3.75 -2.98
CA LEU A 188 12.20 -3.53 -1.60
C LEU A 188 12.96 -2.45 -0.83
N CYS A 189 14.08 -1.93 -1.36
CA CYS A 189 14.92 -0.94 -0.66
C CYS A 189 15.09 0.38 -1.43
N SER A 190 14.22 0.64 -2.39
CA SER A 190 14.20 1.86 -3.21
C SER A 190 12.84 2.52 -3.05
N GLY A 191 12.50 2.80 -1.79
CA GLY A 191 11.20 3.27 -1.37
C GLY A 191 10.94 4.77 -1.56
N LEU A 192 9.87 5.23 -0.93
CA LEU A 192 9.53 6.63 -0.78
C LEU A 192 10.56 7.36 0.08
N LYS A 193 10.74 8.65 -0.19
CA LYS A 193 11.59 9.52 0.60
C LYS A 193 11.11 9.55 2.05
N LYS A 194 12.03 9.33 2.99
CA LYS A 194 11.77 9.40 4.42
C LYS A 194 11.71 10.86 4.86
N GLU A 195 10.62 11.20 5.53
CA GLU A 195 10.34 12.54 6.01
C GLU A 195 9.73 12.41 7.40
N THR A 196 9.80 13.48 8.18
CA THR A 196 9.12 13.58 9.47
C THR A 196 8.05 14.65 9.35
N ALA A 197 6.84 14.34 9.80
CA ALA A 197 5.76 15.31 9.96
C ALA A 197 5.46 15.52 11.45
N ASN A 198 4.88 16.66 11.79
CA ASN A 198 4.31 16.90 13.11
C ASN A 198 2.79 16.77 13.00
N LYS A 199 2.20 15.82 13.72
CA LYS A 199 0.76 15.61 13.77
C LYS A 199 0.32 15.58 15.22
N ASP A 200 -0.55 16.52 15.59
CA ASP A 200 -1.05 16.69 16.97
C ASP A 200 0.06 16.83 18.02
N GLY A 201 1.15 17.51 17.68
CA GLY A 201 2.30 17.73 18.56
C GLY A 201 3.24 16.53 18.71
N LYS A 202 3.01 15.44 17.95
CA LYS A 202 3.86 14.25 17.94
C LYS A 202 4.59 14.11 16.61
N GLU A 203 5.83 13.62 16.69
CA GLU A 203 6.62 13.27 15.53
C GLU A 203 6.02 12.03 14.83
N GLN A 204 5.71 12.16 13.54
CA GLN A 204 5.17 11.11 12.70
C GLN A 204 6.17 10.77 11.57
N LYS A 205 6.53 9.48 11.46
CA LYS A 205 7.51 8.98 10.49
C LYS A 205 6.87 8.71 9.13
N LEU A 206 7.27 9.41 8.08
CA LEU A 206 6.78 9.16 6.72
C LEU A 206 7.85 8.48 5.85
N GLY A 207 7.43 7.91 4.72
CA GLY A 207 8.31 7.25 3.74
C GLY A 207 8.34 5.74 3.87
N SER A 208 9.35 5.09 3.27
CA SER A 208 9.46 3.62 3.31
C SER A 208 10.28 3.10 4.48
N TRP A 209 9.74 2.10 5.15
CA TRP A 209 10.29 1.49 6.37
C TRP A 209 10.11 -0.02 6.35
N HIS A 210 10.99 -0.73 7.05
CA HIS A 210 10.87 -2.16 7.28
C HIS A 210 10.52 -2.41 8.75
N GLN A 211 9.41 -3.09 9.02
CA GLN A 211 9.17 -3.71 10.31
C GLN A 211 9.87 -5.08 10.35
N CYS A 212 10.89 -5.18 11.20
CA CYS A 212 11.75 -6.34 11.33
C CYS A 212 11.38 -7.14 12.60
N TYR A 213 11.02 -8.41 12.42
CA TYR A 213 10.59 -9.32 13.48
C TYR A 213 11.74 -10.25 13.84
N ARG A 214 12.19 -10.23 15.10
CA ARG A 214 13.30 -11.06 15.59
C ARG A 214 12.83 -11.99 16.70
N LEU A 215 13.32 -13.23 16.65
CA LEU A 215 13.15 -14.22 17.70
C LEU A 215 14.53 -14.72 18.12
N ASP A 216 14.88 -14.57 19.39
CA ASP A 216 16.19 -14.91 19.96
C ASP A 216 17.36 -14.27 19.19
N GLY A 217 17.17 -13.03 18.74
CA GLY A 217 18.14 -12.26 17.96
C GLY A 217 18.23 -12.65 16.47
N ARG A 218 17.56 -13.71 16.02
CA ARG A 218 17.44 -14.09 14.61
C ARG A 218 16.32 -13.29 13.94
N LEU A 219 16.58 -12.70 12.78
CA LEU A 219 15.56 -12.06 11.95
C LEU A 219 14.71 -13.15 11.28
N ILE A 220 13.41 -13.17 11.55
CA ILE A 220 12.50 -14.23 11.09
C ILE A 220 11.40 -13.72 10.15
N ALA A 221 11.09 -12.43 10.16
CA ALA A 221 10.17 -11.83 9.20
C ALA A 221 10.48 -10.34 8.98
N VAL A 222 10.08 -9.84 7.81
CA VAL A 222 10.20 -8.44 7.44
C VAL A 222 8.93 -8.02 6.70
N ALA A 223 8.24 -7.02 7.23
CA ALA A 223 7.18 -6.32 6.52
C ALA A 223 7.73 -5.01 5.95
N VAL A 224 7.49 -4.78 4.66
CA VAL A 224 7.88 -3.58 3.92
C VAL A 224 6.67 -2.66 3.88
N LEU A 225 6.82 -1.47 4.47
CA LEU A 225 5.73 -0.53 4.70
C LEU A 225 6.04 0.81 4.07
N ASP A 226 5.01 1.42 3.50
CA ASP A 226 5.00 2.84 3.17
C ASP A 226 4.14 3.57 4.21
N LEU A 227 4.77 4.46 4.97
CA LEU A 227 4.12 5.31 5.96
C LEU A 227 3.73 6.62 5.29
N LEU A 228 2.43 6.84 5.18
CA LEU A 228 1.79 7.96 4.47
C LEU A 228 1.13 8.91 5.47
N PRO A 229 0.80 10.15 5.08
CA PRO A 229 0.24 11.13 6.03
C PRO A 229 -1.00 10.61 6.80
N HIS A 230 -1.89 9.87 6.13
CA HIS A 230 -3.10 9.34 6.73
C HIS A 230 -3.10 7.82 6.91
N GLY A 231 -2.11 7.08 6.41
CA GLY A 231 -2.17 5.63 6.50
C GLY A 231 -0.85 4.86 6.45
N VAL A 232 -0.94 3.60 6.84
CA VAL A 232 0.13 2.60 6.72
C VAL A 232 -0.20 1.71 5.52
N SER A 233 0.65 1.72 4.50
CA SER A 233 0.49 0.86 3.32
C SER A 233 1.41 -0.35 3.40
N SER A 234 0.82 -1.54 3.47
CA SER A 234 1.54 -2.81 3.47
C SER A 234 1.93 -3.18 2.03
N VAL A 235 3.22 -3.05 1.72
CA VAL A 235 3.76 -3.26 0.36
C VAL A 235 4.06 -4.74 0.14
N TYR A 236 4.82 -5.34 1.05
CA TYR A 236 5.26 -6.72 0.93
C TYR A 236 5.60 -7.31 2.29
N ILE A 237 5.44 -8.62 2.45
CA ILE A 237 5.95 -9.34 3.61
C ILE A 237 6.66 -10.61 3.16
N PHE A 238 7.82 -10.87 3.76
CA PHE A 238 8.55 -12.12 3.61
C PHE A 238 9.04 -12.59 4.98
N TYR A 239 9.15 -13.89 5.15
CA TYR A 239 9.51 -14.52 6.42
C TYR A 239 10.31 -15.79 6.20
N ASP A 240 11.02 -16.23 7.23
CA ASP A 240 11.78 -17.47 7.20
C ASP A 240 10.79 -18.66 7.19
N PRO A 241 10.79 -19.51 6.15
CA PRO A 241 9.82 -20.59 5.98
C PRO A 241 9.74 -21.59 7.14
N GLU A 242 10.78 -21.70 7.98
CA GLU A 242 10.74 -22.47 9.24
C GLU A 242 9.59 -22.02 10.15
N PHE A 243 9.16 -20.76 10.02
CA PHE A 243 8.07 -20.16 10.78
C PHE A 243 6.74 -20.11 10.00
N GLY A 244 6.62 -20.80 8.86
CA GLY A 244 5.43 -20.75 8.00
C GLY A 244 4.12 -21.18 8.67
N ASN A 245 4.20 -22.00 9.73
CA ASN A 245 3.04 -22.44 10.51
C ASN A 245 2.41 -21.34 11.40
N TRP A 246 3.08 -20.20 11.55
CA TRP A 246 2.66 -19.10 12.42
C TRP A 246 1.80 -18.03 11.73
N GLU A 247 1.52 -18.19 10.43
CA GLU A 247 0.65 -17.27 9.68
C GLU A 247 1.13 -15.81 9.74
N PHE A 248 2.41 -15.56 9.43
CA PHE A 248 3.02 -14.24 9.55
C PHE A 248 2.30 -13.12 8.79
N GLY A 249 1.62 -13.43 7.69
CA GLY A 249 0.77 -12.45 7.01
C GLY A 249 -0.44 -11.97 7.84
N LYS A 250 -0.96 -12.77 8.77
CA LYS A 250 -1.98 -12.33 9.74
C LYS A 250 -1.35 -11.58 10.91
N LEU A 251 -0.25 -12.10 11.45
CA LEU A 251 0.44 -11.48 12.58
C LEU A 251 0.93 -10.07 12.21
N SER A 252 1.54 -9.91 11.03
CA SER A 252 2.03 -8.61 10.57
C SER A 252 0.88 -7.64 10.33
N ALA A 253 -0.20 -8.06 9.65
CA ALA A 253 -1.35 -7.20 9.43
C ALA A 253 -1.95 -6.68 10.76
N LEU A 254 -2.08 -7.54 11.78
CA LEU A 254 -2.54 -7.10 13.10
C LEU A 254 -1.55 -6.14 13.78
N ARG A 255 -0.23 -6.37 13.65
CA ARG A 255 0.80 -5.47 14.19
C ARG A 255 0.84 -4.13 13.47
N GLU A 256 0.66 -4.13 12.14
CA GLU A 256 0.62 -2.95 11.28
C GLU A 256 -0.63 -2.10 11.56
N ILE A 257 -1.78 -2.71 11.83
CA ILE A 257 -2.99 -1.99 12.28
C ILE A 257 -2.78 -1.40 13.68
N ALA A 258 -2.18 -2.17 14.61
CA ALA A 258 -1.80 -1.64 15.93
C ALA A 258 -0.82 -0.46 15.81
N PHE A 259 0.18 -0.59 14.93
CA PHE A 259 1.14 0.46 14.62
C PHE A 259 0.46 1.72 14.05
N ALA A 260 -0.56 1.55 13.20
CA ALA A 260 -1.36 2.66 12.68
C ALA A 260 -2.04 3.44 13.82
N LEU A 261 -2.70 2.74 14.74
CA LEU A 261 -3.34 3.30 15.93
C LEU A 261 -2.34 4.03 16.83
N GLU A 262 -1.22 3.39 17.15
CA GLU A 262 -0.17 3.92 18.04
C GLU A 262 0.45 5.23 17.53
N ASN A 263 0.56 5.37 16.20
CA ASN A 263 1.29 6.44 15.53
C ASN A 263 0.38 7.41 14.75
N ASN A 264 -0.93 7.43 15.08
CA ASN A 264 -1.90 8.39 14.55
C ASN A 264 -2.06 8.35 13.00
N TYR A 265 -1.94 7.15 12.43
CA TYR A 265 -2.39 6.86 11.07
C TYR A 265 -3.84 6.38 11.12
N GLN A 266 -4.69 6.97 10.30
CA GLN A 266 -6.10 6.62 10.25
C GLN A 266 -6.33 5.30 9.51
N TYR A 267 -5.68 5.14 8.36
CA TYR A 267 -5.97 4.05 7.45
C TYR A 267 -4.87 2.98 7.43
N TYR A 268 -5.27 1.75 7.17
CA TYR A 268 -4.37 0.66 6.81
C TYR A 268 -4.71 0.15 5.41
N TYR A 269 -3.75 0.25 4.49
CA TYR A 269 -3.89 -0.21 3.11
C TYR A 269 -3.29 -1.62 2.97
N MET A 270 -4.12 -2.60 2.62
CA MET A 270 -3.70 -4.00 2.44
C MET A 270 -3.24 -4.31 1.01
N GLY A 271 -2.93 -3.30 0.21
CA GLY A 271 -2.59 -3.44 -1.20
C GLY A 271 -3.82 -3.64 -2.09
N TYR A 272 -3.68 -4.46 -3.13
CA TYR A 272 -4.79 -4.81 -4.02
C TYR A 272 -5.69 -5.91 -3.43
N TYR A 273 -6.91 -5.97 -3.94
CA TYR A 273 -7.90 -7.00 -3.69
C TYR A 273 -8.53 -7.43 -5.01
N ILE A 274 -8.40 -8.72 -5.30
CA ILE A 274 -9.05 -9.35 -6.45
C ILE A 274 -10.14 -10.25 -5.89
N HIS A 275 -11.40 -9.87 -6.13
CA HIS A 275 -12.55 -10.54 -5.52
C HIS A 275 -12.67 -12.02 -5.93
N SER A 276 -12.36 -12.33 -7.19
CA SER A 276 -12.35 -13.68 -7.75
C SER A 276 -11.15 -14.53 -7.30
N CYS A 277 -10.09 -13.93 -6.75
CA CYS A 277 -8.89 -14.65 -6.35
C CYS A 277 -9.00 -15.20 -4.92
N GLN A 278 -9.12 -16.52 -4.79
CA GLN A 278 -9.24 -17.20 -3.50
C GLN A 278 -8.10 -16.85 -2.52
N LYS A 279 -6.86 -16.69 -3.04
CA LYS A 279 -5.70 -16.31 -2.22
C LYS A 279 -5.77 -14.87 -1.69
N MET A 280 -6.65 -14.02 -2.24
CA MET A 280 -6.83 -12.63 -1.81
C MET A 280 -8.13 -12.38 -1.05
N ARG A 281 -9.09 -13.32 -1.09
CA ARG A 281 -10.37 -13.19 -0.37
C ARG A 281 -10.23 -12.99 1.13
N TYR A 282 -9.13 -13.47 1.73
CA TYR A 282 -8.87 -13.27 3.16
C TYR A 282 -8.77 -11.79 3.56
N LYS A 283 -8.37 -10.88 2.66
CA LYS A 283 -8.22 -9.45 2.98
C LYS A 283 -9.57 -8.82 3.33
N GLY A 284 -10.66 -9.22 2.66
CA GLY A 284 -12.03 -8.80 3.00
C GLY A 284 -12.55 -9.31 4.35
N THR A 285 -11.77 -10.13 5.07
CA THR A 285 -12.12 -10.58 6.44
C THR A 285 -11.64 -9.63 7.54
N TYR A 286 -10.73 -8.69 7.22
CA TYR A 286 -10.40 -7.57 8.09
C TYR A 286 -11.53 -6.56 7.94
N ARG A 287 -12.27 -6.25 9.01
CA ARG A 287 -13.49 -5.45 8.92
C ARG A 287 -13.49 -4.30 9.94
N PRO A 288 -14.12 -3.15 9.60
CA PRO A 288 -14.73 -2.84 8.30
C PRO A 288 -13.67 -2.64 7.20
N GLN A 289 -14.02 -2.93 5.95
CA GLN A 289 -13.12 -2.79 4.81
C GLN A 289 -13.82 -1.96 3.74
N TYR A 290 -13.05 -1.13 3.05
CA TYR A 290 -13.53 -0.29 1.96
C TYR A 290 -12.74 -0.59 0.69
N ILE A 291 -13.42 -0.54 -0.45
CA ILE A 291 -12.85 -0.60 -1.79
C ILE A 291 -12.95 0.78 -2.43
N LEU A 292 -11.89 1.18 -3.13
CA LEU A 292 -11.89 2.39 -3.94
C LEU A 292 -12.69 2.14 -5.23
N ASP A 293 -13.74 2.93 -5.45
CA ASP A 293 -14.48 2.94 -6.71
C ASP A 293 -13.54 3.39 -7.84
N PRO A 294 -13.40 2.58 -8.90
CA PRO A 294 -12.40 2.84 -9.94
C PRO A 294 -12.72 4.03 -10.85
N GLU A 295 -13.95 4.54 -10.83
CA GLU A 295 -14.38 5.65 -11.68
C GLU A 295 -14.50 6.97 -10.91
N SER A 296 -15.01 6.94 -9.67
CA SER A 296 -15.20 8.16 -8.86
C SER A 296 -14.14 8.39 -7.79
N TYR A 297 -13.30 7.39 -7.49
CA TYR A 297 -12.33 7.42 -6.38
C TYR A 297 -12.96 7.63 -5.00
N THR A 298 -14.24 7.30 -4.86
CA THR A 298 -14.92 7.24 -3.56
C THR A 298 -14.66 5.90 -2.89
N TRP A 299 -14.72 5.85 -1.57
CA TRP A 299 -14.50 4.62 -0.80
C TRP A 299 -15.83 3.98 -0.43
N ASP A 300 -16.14 2.83 -1.02
CA ASP A 300 -17.37 2.09 -0.78
C ASP A 300 -17.11 0.93 0.20
N PRO A 301 -18.00 0.69 1.20
CA PRO A 301 -17.88 -0.46 2.08
C PRO A 301 -17.90 -1.79 1.31
N LEU A 302 -16.97 -2.69 1.65
CA LEU A 302 -16.95 -4.06 1.14
C LEU A 302 -17.93 -4.94 1.92
N ASP A 303 -19.21 -4.62 1.76
CA ASP A 303 -20.33 -5.38 2.32
C ASP A 303 -21.57 -5.26 1.40
N GLY A 304 -22.72 -5.70 1.92
CA GLY A 304 -24.04 -5.39 1.38
C GLY A 304 -24.15 -5.45 -0.15
N GLU A 305 -24.34 -4.27 -0.75
CA GLU A 305 -24.52 -4.07 -2.18
C GLU A 305 -23.26 -4.40 -2.99
N LEU A 306 -22.10 -3.85 -2.61
CA LEU A 306 -20.86 -4.02 -3.35
C LEU A 306 -20.44 -5.49 -3.42
N SER A 307 -20.53 -6.21 -2.29
CA SER A 307 -20.16 -7.62 -2.25
C SER A 307 -21.03 -8.46 -3.17
N LYS A 308 -22.35 -8.22 -3.18
CA LYS A 308 -23.28 -8.95 -4.06
C LYS A 308 -22.97 -8.71 -5.54
N LYS A 309 -22.75 -7.46 -5.93
CA LYS A 309 -22.40 -7.10 -7.32
C LYS A 309 -21.07 -7.71 -7.75
N LEU A 310 -20.08 -7.76 -6.85
CA LEU A 310 -18.79 -8.39 -7.13
C LEU A 310 -18.88 -9.92 -7.28
N ASP A 311 -19.84 -10.56 -6.61
CA ASP A 311 -20.14 -11.98 -6.81
C ASP A 311 -20.86 -12.23 -8.17
N GLU A 312 -21.59 -11.24 -8.70
CA GLU A 312 -22.34 -11.32 -9.96
C GLU A 312 -21.49 -11.01 -11.20
N ARG A 313 -20.55 -10.06 -11.11
CA ARG A 313 -19.73 -9.62 -12.25
C ARG A 313 -18.32 -9.18 -11.82
N PRO A 314 -17.29 -9.33 -12.69
CA PRO A 314 -15.91 -9.07 -12.32
C PRO A 314 -15.63 -7.58 -12.02
N TYR A 315 -16.14 -6.69 -12.87
CA TYR A 315 -15.96 -5.24 -12.76
C TYR A 315 -17.20 -4.58 -12.14
N VAL A 316 -16.99 -3.79 -11.09
CA VAL A 316 -18.03 -3.06 -10.36
C VAL A 316 -17.52 -1.66 -10.04
N SER A 317 -18.27 -0.67 -10.48
CA SER A 317 -18.24 0.70 -9.98
C SER A 317 -19.66 1.04 -9.52
N LEU A 318 -19.83 1.33 -8.23
CA LEU A 318 -21.14 1.74 -7.72
C LEU A 318 -21.49 3.15 -8.20
N SER A 319 -20.48 4.01 -8.41
CA SER A 319 -20.69 5.34 -8.95
C SER A 319 -21.25 5.27 -10.38
N ARG A 320 -20.73 4.38 -11.22
CA ARG A 320 -21.28 4.09 -12.55
C ARG A 320 -22.69 3.52 -12.50
N ASP A 321 -22.92 2.53 -11.65
CA ASP A 321 -24.25 1.93 -11.51
C ASP A 321 -25.32 2.96 -11.14
N ARG A 322 -24.99 3.86 -10.20
CA ARG A 322 -25.87 4.98 -9.81
C ARG A 322 -26.14 5.94 -10.97
N LYS A 323 -25.11 6.31 -11.76
CA LYS A 323 -25.25 7.16 -12.95
C LYS A 323 -26.13 6.52 -14.03
N LEU A 324 -25.95 5.22 -14.30
CA LEU A 324 -26.75 4.50 -15.29
C LEU A 324 -28.21 4.33 -14.84
N ALA A 325 -28.44 4.14 -13.54
CA ALA A 325 -29.80 4.08 -12.99
C ALA A 325 -30.54 5.42 -13.15
N SER A 326 -29.90 6.54 -12.80
CA SER A 326 -30.53 7.87 -12.95
C SER A 326 -30.80 8.24 -14.41
N GLN A 327 -29.94 7.84 -15.35
CA GLN A 327 -30.15 8.06 -16.78
C GLN A 327 -31.31 7.24 -17.35
N LYS A 328 -31.52 6.01 -16.86
CA LYS A 328 -32.67 5.18 -17.26
C LYS A 328 -33.98 5.71 -16.70
N GLU A 329 -33.96 6.32 -15.53
CA GLU A 329 -35.15 7.00 -14.98
C GLU A 329 -35.50 8.27 -15.76
N SER A 330 -34.51 8.97 -16.33
CA SER A 330 -34.74 10.16 -17.18
C SER A 330 -35.07 9.85 -18.64
N ASN A 331 -34.59 8.74 -19.20
CA ASN A 331 -34.83 8.32 -20.58
C ASN A 331 -35.68 7.04 -20.61
N GLN A 332 -37.01 7.18 -20.56
CA GLN A 332 -37.94 6.06 -20.71
C GLN A 332 -38.05 5.50 -22.14
N ASP A 333 -37.37 6.08 -23.14
CA ASP A 333 -37.38 5.62 -24.55
C ASP A 333 -35.99 5.68 -25.21
N ALA A 334 -34.98 5.00 -24.67
CA ALA A 334 -33.72 4.82 -25.38
C ALA A 334 -33.19 3.38 -25.24
N GLU A 335 -33.06 2.71 -26.38
CA GLU A 335 -32.45 1.37 -26.49
C GLU A 335 -31.05 1.33 -25.87
N ALA A 336 -30.74 0.18 -25.26
CA ALA A 336 -29.47 -0.05 -24.59
C ALA A 336 -28.30 0.11 -25.56
N PRO A 337 -27.22 0.84 -25.20
CA PRO A 337 -26.03 0.89 -26.03
C PRO A 337 -25.39 -0.49 -26.05
N ASN A 338 -25.25 -1.01 -27.26
CA ASN A 338 -24.65 -2.29 -27.60
C ASN A 338 -23.26 -2.38 -26.96
N GLN A 339 -23.03 -3.38 -26.11
CA GLN A 339 -21.69 -3.71 -25.62
C GLN A 339 -20.87 -4.19 -26.83
N GLY A 340 -20.09 -3.29 -27.41
CA GLY A 340 -19.20 -3.58 -28.52
C GLY A 340 -18.26 -4.72 -28.16
N LYS A 341 -18.13 -5.70 -29.07
CA LYS A 341 -17.11 -6.73 -29.02
C LYS A 341 -15.74 -6.04 -29.01
N GLU A 342 -14.96 -6.29 -27.96
CA GLU A 342 -13.56 -5.89 -27.87
C GLU A 342 -12.76 -6.71 -28.90
N THR A 343 -12.28 -6.03 -29.95
CA THR A 343 -11.21 -6.52 -30.81
C THR A 343 -9.91 -6.54 -29.99
N GLU A 344 -9.09 -7.59 -30.17
CA GLU A 344 -7.72 -7.64 -29.65
C GLU A 344 -6.84 -6.63 -30.41
N GLU A 345 -7.03 -5.35 -30.13
CA GLU A 345 -6.19 -4.26 -30.61
C GLU A 345 -4.97 -4.10 -29.69
N ASN A 346 -3.82 -3.74 -30.27
CA ASN A 346 -2.57 -3.59 -29.52
C ASN A 346 -2.65 -2.34 -28.61
N ASP A 347 -2.99 -2.54 -27.33
CA ASP A 347 -3.13 -1.49 -26.31
C ASP A 347 -1.88 -0.58 -26.20
N GLU A 348 -0.69 -1.03 -26.63
CA GLU A 348 0.57 -0.26 -26.57
C GLU A 348 0.67 0.87 -27.61
N GLU A 349 -0.14 0.84 -28.67
CA GLU A 349 -0.12 1.84 -29.75
C GLU A 349 -1.31 2.82 -29.70
N MET A 350 -2.29 2.57 -28.82
CA MET A 350 -3.46 3.42 -28.65
C MET A 350 -3.20 4.55 -27.65
N SER A 351 -3.80 5.74 -27.89
CA SER A 351 -3.79 6.77 -26.87
C SER A 351 -4.62 6.34 -25.66
N LEU A 352 -4.14 6.67 -24.47
CA LEU A 352 -4.86 6.48 -23.22
C LEU A 352 -6.28 7.10 -23.23
N PHE A 353 -6.45 8.21 -23.95
CA PHE A 353 -7.74 8.89 -24.07
C PHE A 353 -8.77 8.08 -24.85
N ASP A 354 -8.31 7.21 -25.77
CA ASP A 354 -9.15 6.33 -26.58
C ASP A 354 -9.42 4.99 -25.86
N LEU A 355 -8.55 4.60 -24.92
CA LEU A 355 -8.73 3.39 -24.10
C LEU A 355 -9.87 3.52 -23.07
N HIS A 356 -10.34 4.75 -22.81
CA HIS A 356 -11.38 5.07 -21.82
C HIS A 356 -11.11 4.42 -20.45
N MET A 357 -9.86 4.45 -20.00
CA MET A 357 -9.46 3.87 -18.73
C MET A 357 -10.22 4.51 -17.55
N PRO A 358 -10.84 3.71 -16.66
CA PRO A 358 -11.56 4.23 -15.49
C PRO A 358 -10.74 5.20 -14.62
N GLY A 359 -11.37 6.33 -14.25
CA GLY A 359 -10.81 7.35 -13.36
C GLY A 359 -9.67 8.18 -13.97
N VAL A 360 -9.42 8.06 -15.28
CA VAL A 360 -8.48 8.95 -16.00
C VAL A 360 -9.23 10.22 -16.42
N LEU A 361 -8.53 11.36 -16.36
CA LEU A 361 -9.09 12.64 -16.82
C LEU A 361 -9.33 12.61 -18.32
N THR A 362 -10.41 13.25 -18.75
CA THR A 362 -10.70 13.53 -20.16
C THR A 362 -9.70 14.52 -20.76
N VAL A 363 -9.63 14.59 -22.09
CA VAL A 363 -8.76 15.56 -22.78
C VAL A 363 -9.13 16.99 -22.37
N GLU A 364 -10.43 17.28 -22.23
CA GLU A 364 -10.95 18.59 -21.85
C GLU A 364 -10.53 18.97 -20.42
N GLU A 365 -10.58 18.01 -19.49
CA GLU A 365 -10.09 18.22 -18.12
C GLU A 365 -8.57 18.41 -18.06
N VAL A 366 -7.81 17.69 -18.89
CA VAL A 366 -6.36 17.85 -18.98
C VAL A 366 -5.98 19.20 -19.59
N GLN A 367 -6.71 19.68 -20.60
CA GLN A 367 -6.53 21.01 -21.19
C GLN A 367 -6.82 22.14 -20.20
N ALA A 368 -7.63 21.89 -19.18
CA ALA A 368 -7.87 22.85 -18.10
C ALA A 368 -6.73 22.88 -17.06
N LEU A 369 -5.76 21.95 -17.13
CA LEU A 369 -4.56 21.96 -16.30
C LEU A 369 -3.50 22.89 -16.92
N ASP A 370 -2.70 23.49 -16.06
CA ASP A 370 -1.52 24.25 -16.48
C ASP A 370 -0.37 23.30 -16.80
N LEU A 371 -0.42 22.72 -18.01
CA LEU A 371 0.67 21.88 -18.53
C LEU A 371 1.85 22.73 -19.02
N ASP A 372 1.60 23.97 -19.44
CA ASP A 372 2.57 24.89 -20.02
C ASP A 372 3.69 25.21 -19.02
N HIS A 373 3.33 25.39 -17.76
CA HIS A 373 4.27 25.66 -16.67
C HIS A 373 4.59 24.43 -15.80
N TRP A 374 4.22 23.22 -16.25
CA TRP A 374 4.64 22.01 -15.54
C TRP A 374 6.14 21.77 -15.75
N PHE A 375 6.89 21.57 -14.66
CA PHE A 375 8.33 21.47 -14.77
C PHE A 375 8.80 20.20 -15.48
N LEU A 376 9.79 20.36 -16.34
CA LEU A 376 10.56 19.30 -16.99
C LEU A 376 12.00 19.32 -16.45
N LEU A 377 12.48 18.18 -15.97
CA LEU A 377 13.88 17.99 -15.58
C LEU A 377 14.69 17.46 -16.77
N VAL A 378 15.67 18.24 -17.22
CA VAL A 378 16.60 17.90 -18.32
C VAL A 378 18.04 18.11 -17.86
N HIS A 379 18.86 17.05 -17.86
CA HIS A 379 20.27 17.09 -17.44
C HIS A 379 20.53 17.85 -16.13
N GLY A 380 19.63 17.69 -15.14
CA GLY A 380 19.75 18.32 -13.82
C GLY A 380 19.24 19.76 -13.72
N SER A 381 18.68 20.32 -14.79
CA SER A 381 18.06 21.65 -14.80
C SER A 381 16.54 21.56 -15.01
N PHE A 382 15.78 22.42 -14.35
CA PHE A 382 14.33 22.52 -14.54
C PHE A 382 14.01 23.56 -15.62
N LEU A 383 13.15 23.15 -16.55
CA LEU A 383 12.59 23.96 -17.63
C LEU A 383 11.06 23.91 -17.54
N GLU A 384 10.37 24.88 -18.15
CA GLU A 384 8.93 24.81 -18.35
C GLU A 384 8.63 24.08 -19.67
N MET A 385 7.43 23.50 -19.82
CA MET A 385 7.09 22.81 -21.08
C MET A 385 7.07 23.77 -22.27
N THR A 386 6.73 25.04 -22.05
CA THR A 386 6.77 26.11 -23.07
C THR A 386 8.17 26.38 -23.61
N ASP A 387 9.23 25.99 -22.90
CA ASP A 387 10.62 26.09 -23.39
C ASP A 387 10.93 25.03 -24.48
N LEU A 388 10.06 24.03 -24.66
CA LEU A 388 10.24 22.98 -25.67
C LEU A 388 9.83 23.45 -27.07
N VAL A 389 10.67 23.10 -28.05
CA VAL A 389 10.38 23.34 -29.47
C VAL A 389 9.11 22.57 -29.86
N ASN A 390 8.19 23.26 -30.54
CA ASN A 390 6.89 22.73 -31.00
C ASN A 390 5.89 22.36 -29.88
N TRP A 391 6.08 22.80 -28.64
CA TRP A 391 5.10 22.54 -27.57
C TRP A 391 3.69 23.08 -27.88
N GLU A 392 3.61 24.31 -28.37
CA GLU A 392 2.33 24.97 -28.68
C GLU A 392 1.60 24.28 -29.85
N THR A 393 2.36 23.81 -30.85
CA THR A 393 1.82 23.22 -32.08
C THR A 393 1.63 21.71 -32.02
N SER A 394 2.15 21.06 -30.98
CA SER A 394 2.01 19.62 -30.75
C SER A 394 0.56 19.23 -30.41
N ASP A 395 0.10 18.11 -30.96
CA ASP A 395 -1.25 17.59 -30.70
C ASP A 395 -1.29 16.85 -29.35
N ILE A 396 -2.24 17.21 -28.50
CA ILE A 396 -2.44 16.59 -27.19
C ILE A 396 -2.96 15.15 -27.30
N ARG A 397 -3.59 14.79 -28.42
CA ARG A 397 -4.15 13.44 -28.65
C ARG A 397 -3.16 12.49 -29.31
N ASN A 398 -2.02 12.98 -29.80
CA ASN A 398 -1.02 12.14 -30.42
C ASN A 398 -0.09 11.54 -29.35
N PRO A 399 -0.18 10.24 -29.04
CA PRO A 399 0.60 9.60 -27.96
C PRO A 399 2.10 9.52 -28.27
N GLN A 400 2.51 9.77 -29.52
CA GLN A 400 3.93 9.80 -29.92
C GLN A 400 4.53 11.21 -29.82
N SER A 401 3.70 12.23 -29.63
CA SER A 401 4.15 13.61 -29.46
C SER A 401 4.51 13.88 -28.00
N ILE A 402 5.42 14.82 -27.73
CA ILE A 402 5.77 15.18 -26.36
C ILE A 402 4.53 15.67 -25.60
N LYS A 403 3.70 16.51 -26.21
CA LYS A 403 2.47 17.02 -25.56
C LYS A 403 1.48 15.91 -25.25
N GLY A 404 1.31 14.94 -26.14
CA GLY A 404 0.46 13.78 -25.87
C GLY A 404 1.00 12.91 -24.73
N ILE A 405 2.29 12.60 -24.72
CA ILE A 405 2.93 11.85 -23.61
C ILE A 405 2.73 12.56 -22.26
N ILE A 406 2.95 13.88 -22.22
CA ILE A 406 2.75 14.69 -21.01
C ILE A 406 1.27 14.73 -20.61
N ALA A 407 0.36 14.88 -21.57
CA ALA A 407 -1.07 14.93 -21.31
C ALA A 407 -1.62 13.61 -20.78
N GLU A 408 -1.19 12.47 -21.33
CA GLU A 408 -1.56 11.16 -20.82
C GLU A 408 -1.03 10.96 -19.39
N LEU A 409 0.22 11.34 -19.14
CA LEU A 409 0.79 11.27 -17.80
C LEU A 409 0.00 12.15 -16.82
N ALA A 410 -0.32 13.39 -17.19
CA ALA A 410 -1.15 14.29 -16.39
C ALA A 410 -2.54 13.68 -16.11
N ALA A 411 -3.16 13.07 -17.12
CA ALA A 411 -4.47 12.45 -17.01
C ALA A 411 -4.50 11.32 -15.97
N VAL A 412 -3.49 10.45 -15.98
CA VAL A 412 -3.41 9.33 -15.01
C VAL A 412 -2.87 9.77 -13.65
N LEU A 413 -2.00 10.78 -13.55
CA LEU A 413 -1.46 11.29 -12.27
C LEU A 413 -2.41 12.22 -11.53
N GLY A 414 -3.23 12.97 -12.26
CA GLY A 414 -4.29 13.84 -11.73
C GLY A 414 -3.81 15.22 -11.31
N PRO A 415 -4.74 16.15 -11.06
CA PRO A 415 -4.45 17.58 -10.96
C PRO A 415 -3.56 17.93 -9.77
N ASN A 416 -3.74 17.24 -8.65
CA ASN A 416 -2.98 17.50 -7.42
C ASN A 416 -1.50 17.15 -7.56
N ILE A 417 -1.21 16.06 -8.27
CA ILE A 417 0.17 15.62 -8.51
C ILE A 417 0.86 16.55 -9.49
N VAL A 418 0.20 16.93 -10.59
CA VAL A 418 0.75 17.81 -11.63
C VAL A 418 1.30 19.11 -11.02
N LYS A 419 0.54 19.77 -10.13
CA LYS A 419 0.92 21.06 -9.52
C LYS A 419 2.26 21.08 -8.77
N ASN A 420 2.63 19.97 -8.12
CA ASN A 420 3.80 19.89 -7.23
C ASN A 420 4.78 18.78 -7.65
N SER A 421 4.84 18.47 -8.94
CA SER A 421 5.74 17.47 -9.49
C SER A 421 6.50 18.03 -10.69
N ALA A 422 7.48 17.25 -11.16
CA ALA A 422 8.14 17.49 -12.41
C ALA A 422 8.24 16.19 -13.22
N VAL A 423 8.31 16.33 -14.53
CA VAL A 423 8.46 15.23 -15.46
C VAL A 423 9.94 15.05 -15.82
N VAL A 424 10.35 13.80 -16.02
CA VAL A 424 11.71 13.44 -16.46
C VAL A 424 11.60 12.69 -17.79
N LEU A 425 11.94 13.34 -18.90
CA LEU A 425 11.92 12.75 -20.24
C LEU A 425 13.31 12.43 -20.80
N PHE A 426 14.30 13.27 -20.50
CA PHE A 426 15.64 13.21 -21.08
C PHE A 426 16.67 13.03 -19.96
N ASP A 427 17.39 11.91 -19.97
CA ASP A 427 18.52 11.65 -19.05
C ASP A 427 19.83 12.23 -19.60
#